data_AF-A0A519TML2-F1
#
_entry.id   AF-A0A519TML2-F1
#
_cell.length_a   1.000
_cell.length_b   1.000
_cell.length_c   1.000
_cell.angle_alpha   90.00
_cell.angle_beta   90.00
_cell.angle_gamma   90.00
#
_symmetry.space_group_name_H-M   'P 1'
#
loop_
_entity.id
_entity.type
_entity.pdbx_description
1 polymer ?
#
loop_
_entity_poly.entity_id
_entity_poly.type
_entity_poly.pdbx_seq_one_letter_code
_entity_poly.pdbx_strand_id
1 'polypeptide(L)'
;MSGLGLFLAGWFGFSFIEYLVHRYVYHIPATTPGRAKFQYTMHGVHHEYPKDETRLAMPPIITVFVASLLFLIFRFVFNTWAYGILAGFTFGYALYLFVHYAIHVYAPPKNFLKVWWTHHAQHHYRQDEVAFGVSSTLWDHIIGTMPTKRTAD
;
A
#
# COMPACT_ATOMS: atom_id res chain seq x y z
N MET A 1 -22.08 4.97 16.36
CA MET A 1 -20.68 5.46 16.23
C MET A 1 -20.71 6.84 15.60
N SER A 2 -19.85 7.77 16.02
CA SER A 2 -19.74 9.07 15.36
C SER A 2 -19.16 8.91 13.95
N GLY A 3 -19.50 9.81 13.02
CA GLY A 3 -18.96 9.77 11.65
C GLY A 3 -17.43 9.76 11.61
N LEU A 4 -16.79 10.52 12.49
CA LEU A 4 -15.33 10.52 12.65
C LEU A 4 -14.79 9.16 13.08
N GLY A 5 -15.44 8.47 14.03
CA GLY A 5 -15.01 7.14 14.46
C GLY A 5 -15.05 6.11 13.34
N LEU A 6 -16.11 6.14 12.51
CA LEU A 6 -16.23 5.27 11.34
C LEU A 6 -15.17 5.59 10.28
N PHE A 7 -14.89 6.88 10.04
CA PHE A 7 -13.83 7.31 9.14
C PHE A 7 -12.45 6.82 9.60
N LEU A 8 -12.11 7.01 10.87
CA LEU A 8 -10.83 6.56 11.42
C LEU A 8 -10.70 5.03 11.37
N ALA A 9 -11.77 4.29 11.65
CA ALA A 9 -11.80 2.84 11.51
C ALA A 9 -11.58 2.41 10.05
N GLY A 10 -12.20 3.10 9.08
CA GLY A 10 -12.00 2.85 7.66
C GLY A 10 -10.57 3.11 7.20
N TRP A 11 -9.98 4.24 7.61
CA TRP A 11 -8.59 4.57 7.26
C TRP A 11 -7.60 3.59 7.91
N PHE A 12 -7.76 3.31 9.19
CA PHE A 12 -6.93 2.32 9.87
C PHE A 12 -7.05 0.93 9.21
N GLY A 13 -8.28 0.51 8.88
CA GLY A 13 -8.55 -0.72 8.15
C GLY A 13 -7.88 -0.75 6.78
N PHE A 14 -7.91 0.35 6.02
CA PHE A 14 -7.18 0.46 4.76
C PHE A 14 -5.67 0.25 4.96
N SER A 15 -5.05 0.90 5.96
CA SER A 15 -3.60 0.77 6.18
C SER A 15 -3.18 -0.69 6.42
N PHE A 16 -4.06 -1.50 7.03
CA PHE A 16 -3.82 -2.92 7.22
C PHE A 16 -3.98 -3.70 5.92
N ILE A 17 -5.04 -3.41 5.15
CA ILE A 17 -5.25 -4.03 3.83
C ILE A 17 -4.12 -3.70 2.87
N GLU A 18 -3.63 -2.46 2.85
CA GLU A 18 -2.44 -2.05 2.10
C GLU A 18 -1.27 -2.99 2.39
N TYR A 19 -0.92 -3.15 3.67
CA TYR A 19 0.17 -4.03 4.08
C TYR A 19 -0.06 -5.48 3.61
N LEU A 20 -1.25 -6.04 3.82
CA LEU A 20 -1.56 -7.41 3.44
C LEU A 20 -1.52 -7.63 1.92
N VAL A 21 -2.09 -6.71 1.14
CA VAL A 21 -2.07 -6.78 -0.32
C VAL A 21 -0.64 -6.66 -0.84
N HIS A 22 0.13 -5.70 -0.32
CA HIS A 22 1.51 -5.51 -0.75
C HIS A 22 2.35 -6.77 -0.45
N ARG A 23 2.25 -7.31 0.76
CA ARG A 23 3.02 -8.50 1.15
C ARG A 23 2.59 -9.80 0.47
N TYR A 24 1.29 -10.09 0.45
CA TYR A 24 0.80 -11.42 0.09
C TYR A 24 0.22 -11.53 -1.33
N VAL A 25 -0.14 -10.39 -1.95
CA VAL A 25 -0.69 -10.35 -3.31
C VAL A 25 0.35 -9.83 -4.29
N TYR A 26 0.95 -8.67 -4.02
CA TYR A 26 1.95 -8.05 -4.89
C TYR A 26 3.30 -8.77 -4.85
N HIS A 27 3.65 -9.36 -3.71
CA HIS A 27 4.83 -10.21 -3.51
C HIS A 27 4.47 -11.69 -3.35
N ILE A 28 3.43 -12.14 -4.05
CA ILE A 28 3.10 -13.57 -4.10
C ILE A 28 4.27 -14.37 -4.71
N PRO A 29 4.70 -15.49 -4.10
CA PRO A 29 5.81 -16.27 -4.64
C PRO A 29 5.54 -16.77 -6.06
N ALA A 30 6.52 -16.55 -6.96
CA ALA A 30 6.46 -16.93 -8.37
C ALA A 30 6.66 -18.45 -8.60
N THR A 31 5.88 -19.28 -7.93
CA THR A 31 6.02 -20.76 -7.93
C THR A 31 5.48 -21.41 -9.21
N THR A 32 4.71 -20.70 -10.02
CA THR A 32 4.17 -21.17 -11.31
C THR A 32 4.23 -20.07 -12.36
N PRO A 33 4.20 -20.39 -13.67
CA PRO A 33 4.20 -19.37 -14.73
C PRO A 33 3.04 -18.38 -14.62
N GLY A 34 1.85 -18.85 -14.21
CA GLY A 34 0.68 -18.00 -14.00
C GLY A 34 0.86 -17.02 -12.84
N ARG A 35 1.42 -17.49 -11.72
CA ARG A 35 1.74 -16.64 -10.56
C ARG A 35 2.82 -15.63 -10.90
N ALA A 36 3.89 -16.05 -11.60
CA ALA A 36 4.94 -15.15 -12.04
C ALA A 36 4.39 -14.02 -12.93
N LYS A 37 3.54 -14.35 -13.91
CA LYS A 37 2.91 -13.35 -14.79
C LYS A 37 2.02 -12.38 -14.00
N PHE A 38 1.21 -12.91 -13.08
CA PHE A 38 0.33 -12.09 -12.24
C PHE A 38 1.13 -11.15 -11.34
N GLN A 39 2.08 -11.68 -10.58
CA GLN A 39 2.97 -10.93 -9.70
C GLN A 39 3.68 -9.82 -10.46
N TYR A 40 4.27 -10.16 -11.62
CA TYR A 40 4.95 -9.19 -12.47
C TYR A 40 4.03 -8.05 -12.93
N THR A 41 2.82 -8.40 -13.38
CA THR A 41 1.85 -7.41 -13.87
C THR A 41 1.34 -6.49 -12.76
N MET A 42 1.14 -7.04 -11.57
CA MET A 42 0.58 -6.29 -10.44
C MET A 42 1.62 -5.41 -9.75
N HIS A 43 2.88 -5.85 -9.69
CA HIS A 43 3.90 -5.14 -8.93
C HIS A 43 5.34 -5.33 -9.41
N GLY A 44 5.71 -6.49 -9.99
CA GLY A 44 7.08 -6.72 -10.45
C GLY A 44 7.57 -5.70 -11.49
N VAL A 45 6.69 -5.25 -12.39
CA VAL A 45 7.00 -4.19 -13.36
C VAL A 45 7.36 -2.86 -12.67
N HIS A 46 6.75 -2.56 -11.52
CA HIS A 46 7.08 -1.38 -10.74
C HIS A 46 8.45 -1.53 -10.05
N HIS A 47 8.79 -2.71 -9.55
CA HIS A 47 10.14 -2.98 -9.02
C HIS A 47 11.23 -2.87 -10.08
N GLU A 48 10.94 -3.30 -11.32
CA GLU A 48 11.90 -3.20 -12.43
C GLU A 48 12.05 -1.75 -12.92
N TYR A 49 10.96 -0.97 -12.91
CA TYR A 49 10.94 0.42 -13.39
C TYR A 49 10.39 1.39 -12.30
N PRO A 50 11.07 1.53 -11.15
CA PRO A 50 10.51 2.25 -9.98
C PRO A 50 10.33 3.75 -10.21
N LYS A 51 11.07 4.33 -11.16
CA LYS A 51 10.98 5.76 -11.53
C LYS A 51 10.05 6.04 -12.72
N ASP A 52 9.44 5.01 -13.31
CA ASP A 52 8.46 5.21 -14.38
C ASP A 52 7.11 5.56 -13.77
N GLU A 53 6.77 6.85 -13.82
CA GLU A 53 5.53 7.40 -13.26
C GLU A 53 4.26 6.78 -13.87
N THR A 54 4.35 6.27 -15.10
CA THR A 54 3.20 5.68 -15.80
C THR A 54 2.82 4.29 -15.29
N ARG A 55 3.68 3.68 -14.46
CA ARG A 55 3.53 2.29 -13.97
C ARG A 55 3.40 2.18 -12.45
N LEU A 56 3.26 3.33 -11.77
CA LEU A 56 3.23 3.39 -10.31
C LEU A 56 1.83 3.11 -9.74
N ALA A 57 0.79 3.67 -10.37
CA ALA A 57 -0.58 3.55 -9.92
C ALA A 57 -1.36 2.48 -10.68
N MET A 58 -2.35 1.88 -10.02
CA MET A 58 -3.32 1.04 -10.70
C MET A 58 -4.11 1.84 -11.75
N PRO A 59 -4.50 1.22 -12.87
CA PRO A 59 -5.37 1.86 -13.84
C PRO A 59 -6.65 2.41 -13.19
N PRO A 60 -7.09 3.64 -13.49
CA PRO A 60 -8.26 4.24 -12.86
C PRO A 60 -9.54 3.40 -12.97
N ILE A 61 -9.73 2.70 -14.09
CA ILE A 61 -10.89 1.82 -14.31
C ILE A 61 -10.94 0.65 -13.32
N ILE A 62 -9.78 0.07 -12.98
CA ILE A 62 -9.67 -1.01 -12.00
C ILE A 62 -9.97 -0.46 -10.61
N THR A 63 -9.47 0.74 -10.29
CA THR A 63 -9.76 1.41 -9.02
C THR A 63 -11.27 1.64 -8.85
N VAL A 64 -11.97 2.15 -9.87
CA VAL A 64 -13.43 2.39 -9.82
C VAL A 64 -14.21 1.08 -9.64
N PHE A 65 -13.82 0.03 -10.35
CA PHE A 65 -14.44 -1.29 -10.21
C PHE A 65 -14.29 -1.83 -8.79
N VAL A 66 -13.07 -1.82 -8.24
CA VAL A 66 -12.78 -2.30 -6.88
C VAL A 66 -13.51 -1.45 -5.84
N ALA A 67 -13.51 -0.12 -5.97
CA ALA A 67 -14.22 0.77 -5.06
C ALA A 67 -15.74 0.51 -5.06
N SER A 68 -16.32 0.26 -6.24
CA SER A 68 -17.74 -0.07 -6.38
C SER A 68 -18.07 -1.41 -5.71
N LEU A 69 -17.22 -2.42 -5.91
CA LEU A 69 -17.38 -3.72 -5.27
C LEU A 69 -17.26 -3.61 -3.74
N LEU A 70 -16.26 -2.89 -3.24
CA LEU A 70 -16.08 -2.64 -1.81
C LEU A 70 -17.25 -1.87 -1.22
N PHE A 71 -17.82 -0.89 -1.95
CA PHE A 71 -19.04 -0.21 -1.52
C PHE A 71 -20.19 -1.20 -1.32
N LEU A 72 -20.45 -2.09 -2.27
CA LEU A 72 -21.52 -3.09 -2.16
C LEU A 72 -21.29 -4.03 -0.97
N ILE A 73 -20.06 -4.52 -0.79
CA ILE A 73 -19.68 -5.38 0.33
C ILE A 73 -19.89 -4.64 1.67
N PHE A 74 -19.37 -3.42 1.79
CA PHE A 74 -19.48 -2.65 3.03
C PHE A 74 -20.94 -2.28 3.30
N ARG A 75 -21.71 -1.93 2.28
CA ARG A 75 -23.14 -1.60 2.40
C ARG A 75 -23.94 -2.81 2.86
N PHE A 76 -23.58 -4.01 2.43
CA PHE A 76 -24.19 -5.26 2.87
C PHE A 76 -23.82 -5.59 4.32
N VAL A 77 -22.54 -5.50 4.69
CA VAL A 77 -22.03 -5.91 6.02
C VAL A 77 -22.34 -4.87 7.11
N PHE A 78 -22.18 -3.58 6.81
CA PHE A 78 -22.22 -2.50 7.80
C PHE A 78 -23.43 -1.57 7.65
N ASN A 79 -24.36 -1.88 6.74
CA ASN A 79 -25.55 -1.08 6.46
C ASN A 79 -25.19 0.41 6.22
N THR A 80 -25.79 1.35 6.96
CA THR A 80 -25.54 2.79 6.81
C THR A 80 -24.18 3.24 7.36
N TRP A 81 -23.51 2.43 8.19
CA TRP A 81 -22.16 2.77 8.67
C TRP A 81 -21.11 2.66 7.58
N ALA A 82 -21.43 1.94 6.48
CA ALA A 82 -20.60 1.80 5.31
C ALA A 82 -20.13 3.13 4.73
N TYR A 83 -20.95 4.19 4.77
CA TYR A 83 -20.58 5.50 4.22
C TYR A 83 -19.38 6.10 4.95
N GLY A 84 -19.34 6.04 6.29
CA GLY A 84 -18.22 6.55 7.07
C GLY A 84 -16.96 5.69 6.91
N ILE A 85 -17.13 4.36 6.95
CA ILE A 85 -16.01 3.41 6.78
C ILE A 85 -15.40 3.53 5.39
N LEU A 86 -16.22 3.56 4.34
CA LEU A 86 -15.74 3.68 2.96
C LEU A 86 -15.06 5.03 2.72
N ALA A 87 -15.56 6.12 3.32
CA ALA A 87 -14.90 7.42 3.23
C ALA A 87 -13.48 7.37 3.81
N GLY A 88 -13.32 6.77 4.99
CA GLY A 88 -12.00 6.54 5.61
C GLY A 88 -11.11 5.63 4.78
N PHE A 89 -11.66 4.54 4.28
CA PHE A 89 -10.93 3.56 3.48
C PHE A 89 -10.41 4.17 2.16
N THR A 90 -11.27 4.96 1.49
CA THR A 90 -10.93 5.65 0.25
C THR A 90 -9.90 6.75 0.49
N PHE A 91 -10.02 7.48 1.60
CA PHE A 91 -8.99 8.43 2.03
C PHE A 91 -7.65 7.74 2.25
N GLY A 92 -7.64 6.61 2.94
CA GLY A 92 -6.44 5.79 3.12
C GLY A 92 -5.79 5.42 1.79
N TYR A 93 -6.58 4.96 0.81
CA TYR A 93 -6.10 4.64 -0.53
C TYR A 93 -5.50 5.85 -1.27
N ALA A 94 -6.18 6.99 -1.24
CA ALA A 94 -5.67 8.22 -1.85
C ALA A 94 -4.36 8.68 -1.17
N LEU A 95 -4.26 8.57 0.15
CA LEU A 95 -3.05 8.89 0.89
C LEU A 95 -1.90 7.93 0.54
N TYR A 96 -2.18 6.63 0.44
CA TYR A 96 -1.22 5.64 -0.05
C TYR A 96 -0.68 6.01 -1.43
N LEU A 97 -1.55 6.30 -2.40
CA LEU A 97 -1.13 6.69 -3.75
C LEU A 97 -0.27 7.95 -3.72
N PHE A 98 -0.68 8.95 -2.95
CA PHE A 98 0.07 10.20 -2.81
C PHE A 98 1.46 9.96 -2.23
N VAL A 99 1.56 9.21 -1.12
CA VAL A 99 2.85 8.89 -0.49
C VAL A 99 3.71 8.06 -1.43
N HIS A 100 3.16 7.01 -2.05
CA HIS A 100 3.88 6.12 -2.96
C HIS A 100 4.41 6.84 -4.19
N TYR A 101 3.62 7.74 -4.77
CA TYR A 101 4.08 8.60 -5.85
C TYR A 101 5.20 9.53 -5.36
N ALA A 102 5.00 10.20 -4.23
CA ALA A 102 5.96 11.17 -3.72
C ALA A 102 7.33 10.56 -3.40
N ILE A 103 7.36 9.36 -2.82
CA ILE A 103 8.61 8.67 -2.46
C ILE A 103 9.45 8.23 -3.66
N HIS A 104 8.82 8.01 -4.81
CA HIS A 104 9.50 7.62 -6.06
C HIS A 104 9.89 8.81 -6.93
N VAL A 105 9.09 9.88 -6.92
CA VAL A 105 9.24 11.01 -7.86
C VAL A 105 10.01 12.18 -7.26
N TYR A 106 9.81 12.49 -5.97
CA TYR A 106 10.42 13.66 -5.34
C TYR A 106 11.63 13.30 -4.49
N ALA A 107 12.51 14.29 -4.31
CA ALA A 107 13.61 14.17 -3.36
C ALA A 107 13.09 14.05 -1.92
N PRO A 108 13.75 13.26 -1.06
CA PRO A 108 13.34 13.11 0.34
C PRO A 108 13.41 14.46 1.07
N PRO A 109 12.40 14.78 1.89
CA PRO A 109 12.43 16.00 2.70
C PRO A 109 13.55 15.94 3.73
N LYS A 110 13.99 17.10 4.23
CA LYS A 110 15.05 17.21 5.25
C LYS A 110 14.53 17.13 6.70
N ASN A 111 13.38 16.47 6.90
CA ASN A 111 12.73 16.33 8.21
C ASN A 111 12.38 14.86 8.47
N PHE A 112 11.59 14.60 9.53
CA PHE A 112 11.23 13.24 9.93
C PHE A 112 10.47 12.45 8.84
N LEU A 113 9.82 13.14 7.88
CA LEU A 113 9.13 12.50 6.76
C LEU A 113 10.07 11.74 5.81
N LYS A 114 11.39 11.93 5.92
CA LYS A 114 12.36 11.14 5.17
C LYS A 114 12.27 9.64 5.45
N VAL A 115 11.71 9.23 6.60
CA VAL A 115 11.61 7.81 6.97
C VAL A 115 10.90 6.99 5.90
N TRP A 116 9.83 7.50 5.30
CA TRP A 116 9.06 6.80 4.25
C TRP A 116 9.89 6.56 2.99
N TRP A 117 10.63 7.57 2.51
CA TRP A 117 11.57 7.41 1.38
C TRP A 117 12.62 6.35 1.68
N THR A 118 13.26 6.43 2.86
CA THR A 118 14.31 5.48 3.20
C THR A 118 13.79 4.06 3.38
N HIS A 119 12.61 3.90 3.98
CA HIS A 119 11.95 2.62 4.24
C HIS A 119 11.61 1.92 2.93
N HIS A 120 10.88 2.59 2.04
CA HIS A 120 10.48 2.01 0.77
C HIS A 120 11.66 1.84 -0.21
N ALA A 121 12.70 2.67 -0.11
CA ALA A 121 13.94 2.41 -0.84
C ALA A 121 14.64 1.12 -0.38
N GLN A 122 14.53 0.70 0.89
CA GLN A 122 15.05 -0.61 1.32
C GLN A 122 14.32 -1.73 0.59
N HIS A 123 13.00 -1.62 0.49
CA HIS A 123 12.14 -2.57 -0.20
C HIS A 123 12.53 -2.72 -1.67
N HIS A 124 12.70 -1.61 -2.40
CA HIS A 124 13.02 -1.67 -3.83
C HIS A 124 14.45 -2.09 -4.16
N TYR A 125 15.42 -1.69 -3.34
CA TYR A 125 16.84 -1.77 -3.72
C TYR A 125 17.69 -2.70 -2.86
N ARG A 126 17.13 -3.27 -1.77
CA ARG A 126 17.90 -4.13 -0.88
C ARG A 126 17.22 -5.47 -0.59
N GLN A 127 15.98 -5.44 -0.10
CA GLN A 127 15.26 -6.61 0.38
C GLN A 127 13.79 -6.43 0.05
N ASP A 128 13.30 -7.07 -1.01
CA ASP A 128 11.90 -6.95 -1.43
C ASP A 128 10.95 -7.78 -0.54
N GLU A 129 11.48 -8.57 0.39
CA GLU A 129 10.74 -9.38 1.35
C GLU A 129 10.45 -8.68 2.69
N VAL A 130 10.75 -7.38 2.81
CA VAL A 130 10.52 -6.54 4.00
C VAL A 130 10.04 -5.13 3.60
N ALA A 131 9.65 -4.29 4.57
CA ALA A 131 9.18 -2.92 4.34
C ALA A 131 7.95 -2.81 3.41
N PHE A 132 6.91 -3.60 3.71
CA PHE A 132 5.68 -3.63 2.91
C PHE A 132 4.76 -2.43 3.19
N GLY A 133 4.88 -1.76 4.33
CA GLY A 133 4.15 -0.55 4.62
C GLY A 133 4.66 0.63 3.79
N VAL A 134 3.78 1.22 2.97
CA VAL A 134 4.10 2.36 2.10
C VAL A 134 3.57 3.66 2.71
N SER A 135 2.33 3.70 3.17
CA SER A 135 1.75 4.88 3.83
C SER A 135 2.16 5.00 5.31
N SER A 136 2.60 3.90 5.94
CA SER A 136 3.01 3.83 7.34
C SER A 136 3.89 2.59 7.59
N THR A 137 4.86 2.68 8.50
CA THR A 137 5.70 1.55 8.93
C THR A 137 5.08 0.73 10.07
N LEU A 138 3.88 1.09 10.54
CA LEU A 138 3.24 0.49 11.71
C LEU A 138 3.12 -1.03 11.62
N TRP A 139 2.64 -1.54 10.48
CA TRP A 139 2.40 -2.97 10.31
C TRP A 139 3.70 -3.77 10.16
N ASP A 140 4.74 -3.18 9.57
CA ASP A 140 6.07 -3.79 9.57
C ASP A 140 6.64 -3.94 10.98
N HIS A 141 6.42 -2.95 11.85
CA HIS A 141 6.79 -3.05 13.27
C HIS A 141 6.01 -4.13 14.01
N ILE A 142 4.69 -4.18 13.82
CA ILE A 142 3.81 -5.14 14.51
C ILE A 142 4.10 -6.58 14.06
N ILE A 143 4.27 -6.79 12.76
CA ILE A 143 4.37 -8.11 12.15
C ILE A 143 5.84 -8.59 12.06
N GLY A 144 6.80 -7.69 12.23
CA GLY A 144 8.22 -8.01 12.25
C GLY A 144 8.85 -8.07 10.86
N THR A 145 8.41 -7.22 9.94
CA THR A 145 8.99 -7.07 8.58
C THR A 145 9.72 -5.74 8.41
N MET A 146 10.23 -5.16 9.50
CA MET A 146 11.11 -4.00 9.42
C MET A 146 12.46 -4.39 8.78
N PRO A 147 12.99 -3.59 7.83
CA PRO A 147 14.31 -3.82 7.27
C PRO A 147 15.38 -3.77 8.37
N THR A 148 16.32 -4.71 8.30
CA THR A 148 17.46 -4.69 9.22
C THR A 148 18.36 -3.49 8.90
N LYS A 149 18.74 -2.74 9.93
CA LYS A 149 19.85 -1.80 9.80
C LYS A 149 21.12 -2.64 9.65
N ARG A 150 21.75 -2.65 8.48
CA ARG A 150 23.13 -3.13 8.43
C ARG A 150 24.02 -2.08 9.09
N THR A 151 24.82 -2.54 10.06
CA THR A 151 26.09 -1.91 10.41
C THR A 151 26.87 -1.71 9.12
N ALA A 152 27.47 -0.53 8.97
CA ALA A 152 28.45 -0.32 7.92
C ALA A 152 29.62 -1.26 8.22
N ASP A 153 29.79 -2.29 7.39
CA ASP A 153 31.04 -3.06 7.28
C ASP A 153 31.90 -2.38 6.21
#